data_AF-A0A7H8S4X0-F1
#
_entry.id   AF-A0A7H8S4X0-F1
#
_cell.length_a   1.000
_cell.length_b   1.000
_cell.length_c   1.000
_cell.angle_alpha   90.00
_cell.angle_beta   90.00
_cell.angle_gamma   90.00
#
_symmetry.space_group_name_H-M   'P 1'
#
loop_
_entity.id
_entity.type
_entity.pdbx_description
1 polymer ?
#
loop_
_entity_poly.entity_id
_entity_poly.type
_entity_poly.pdbx_seq_one_letter_code
_entity_poly.pdbx_strand_id
1 'polypeptide(L)'
;MAFFAVQVSTGSEIAVKEMLKDVLHQSGDDTVTSIYALETYTRTAHPLDDLTTTDITNHLYVQRLQENLSNLRFAYNQMQDYKDTETIDLMEAYRQQIKDLTSRLKEYRHHSKKIESVLKGYILIELDTNFHYLPKHLWHLIKAIPKVTGFPSRMNIPQHEINAFFEEVEMSAEVEVKFNELLSYDEHVQRQSELLHQANQTNNPEESQTMVNQLDDMNTDVTAEINAMKQTEHPMMQRVKTFIKNKRTTVSMPAFLFRHMYYDEGDDGLPPAELKSSSDFIHRLWRWLRRSDVILA
;
A
#
# COMPACT_ATOMS: atom_id res chain seq x y z
N MET A 1 8.78 26.69 16.98
CA MET A 1 8.71 25.55 16.06
C MET A 1 9.97 25.47 15.23
N ALA A 2 10.70 24.38 15.38
CA ALA A 2 11.86 24.02 14.57
C ALA A 2 11.68 22.60 14.05
N PHE A 3 12.04 22.36 12.79
CA PHE A 3 11.95 21.07 12.11
C PHE A 3 13.33 20.51 11.85
N PHE A 4 13.51 19.22 12.13
CA PHE A 4 14.74 18.50 11.85
C PHE A 4 14.43 17.19 11.13
N ALA A 5 15.23 16.87 10.11
CA ALA A 5 15.16 15.59 9.42
C ALA A 5 16.09 14.57 10.08
N VAL A 6 15.59 13.35 10.28
CA VAL A 6 16.37 12.20 10.74
C VAL A 6 16.38 11.17 9.64
N GLN A 7 17.58 10.73 9.27
CA GLN A 7 17.77 9.67 8.30
C GLN A 7 17.66 8.30 8.98
N VAL A 8 16.80 7.46 8.43
CA VAL A 8 16.50 6.12 8.92
C VAL A 8 16.69 5.10 7.81
N SER A 9 16.80 3.82 8.16
CA SER A 9 16.77 2.74 7.17
C SER A 9 15.43 2.74 6.44
N THR A 10 15.48 2.68 5.11
CA THR A 10 14.28 2.62 4.27
C THR A 10 13.35 1.47 4.68
N GLY A 11 12.06 1.74 4.84
CA GLY A 11 11.05 0.77 5.26
C GLY A 11 11.01 0.53 6.78
N SER A 12 11.70 1.35 7.56
CA SER A 12 11.69 1.32 9.04
C SER A 12 11.25 2.64 9.65
N GLU A 13 10.70 3.56 8.86
CA GLU A 13 10.28 4.91 9.27
C GLU A 13 9.23 4.84 10.39
N ILE A 14 8.22 3.99 10.22
CA ILE A 14 7.13 3.78 11.17
C ILE A 14 7.66 3.13 12.46
N ALA A 15 8.48 2.09 12.32
CA ALA A 15 9.07 1.41 13.46
C ALA A 15 9.94 2.37 14.30
N VAL A 16 10.74 3.21 13.65
CA VAL A 16 11.59 4.20 14.31
C VAL A 16 10.75 5.28 14.98
N LYS A 17 9.67 5.76 14.35
CA LYS A 17 8.73 6.71 14.96
C LYS A 17 8.12 6.16 16.25
N GLU A 18 7.65 4.93 16.26
CA GLU A 18 7.08 4.32 17.48
C GLU A 18 8.15 4.11 18.56
N MET A 19 9.35 3.63 18.19
CA MET A 19 10.47 3.52 19.13
C MET A 19 10.89 4.89 19.70
N LEU A 20 10.89 5.94 18.88
CA LEU A 20 11.20 7.30 19.30
C LEU A 20 10.19 7.80 20.33
N LYS A 21 8.89 7.58 20.10
CA LYS A 21 7.86 7.94 21.06
C LYS A 21 8.10 7.24 22.40
N ASP A 22 8.35 5.93 22.38
CA ASP A 22 8.61 5.16 23.59
C ASP A 22 9.84 5.69 24.35
N VAL A 23 10.93 5.97 23.64
CA VAL A 23 12.17 6.51 24.23
C VAL A 23 11.96 7.90 24.82
N LEU A 24 11.25 8.79 24.12
CA LEU A 24 10.95 10.14 24.61
C LEU A 24 10.03 10.12 25.84
N HIS A 25 9.05 9.21 25.86
CA HIS A 25 8.19 9.01 27.02
C HIS A 25 8.99 8.49 28.23
N GLN A 26 9.96 7.61 28.00
CA GLN A 26 10.84 7.10 29.05
C GLN A 26 11.83 8.16 29.58
N SER A 27 12.32 9.05 28.71
CA SER A 27 13.25 10.11 29.11
C SER A 27 12.54 11.30 29.78
N GLY A 28 11.23 11.45 29.56
CA GLY A 28 10.45 12.59 30.07
C GLY A 28 10.80 13.91 29.36
N ASP A 29 11.35 13.84 28.14
CA ASP A 29 11.68 15.02 27.35
C ASP A 29 10.47 15.50 26.54
N ASP A 30 9.77 16.52 27.04
CA ASP A 30 8.64 17.17 26.36
C ASP A 30 9.07 18.19 25.28
N THR A 31 10.34 18.17 24.88
CA THR A 31 10.88 19.14 23.89
C THR A 31 10.40 18.87 22.46
N VAL A 32 9.99 17.62 22.18
CA VAL A 32 9.49 17.16 20.88
C VAL A 32 7.97 17.27 20.87
N THR A 33 7.44 18.11 19.98
CA THR A 33 5.99 18.30 19.82
C THR A 33 5.40 17.18 18.98
N SER A 34 6.03 16.89 17.84
CA SER A 34 5.48 15.98 16.83
C SER A 34 6.59 15.21 16.12
N ILE A 35 6.31 13.95 15.77
CA ILE A 35 7.17 13.13 14.90
C ILE A 35 6.37 12.71 13.68
N TYR A 36 6.80 13.15 12.51
CA TYR A 36 6.18 12.86 11.23
C TYR A 36 7.00 11.80 10.49
N ALA A 37 6.44 10.60 10.35
CA ALA A 37 6.95 9.58 9.42
C ALA A 37 6.26 9.64 8.04
N LEU A 38 5.40 10.65 7.83
CA LEU A 38 4.63 10.90 6.60
C LEU A 38 4.05 9.61 6.03
N GLU A 39 3.18 9.00 6.82
CA GLU A 39 2.62 7.69 6.53
C GLU A 39 1.49 7.84 5.51
N THR A 40 1.57 7.13 4.41
CA THR A 40 0.43 6.81 3.55
C THR A 40 0.07 5.35 3.72
N TYR A 41 -1.17 5.00 3.43
CA TYR A 41 -1.57 3.61 3.40
C TYR A 41 -2.22 3.29 2.06
N THR A 42 -1.87 2.12 1.54
CA THR A 42 -2.51 1.46 0.42
C THR A 42 -3.51 0.44 0.98
N ARG A 43 -4.80 0.62 0.66
CA ARG A 43 -5.87 -0.27 1.10
C ARG A 43 -6.51 -0.99 -0.09
N THR A 44 -6.79 -2.28 0.07
CA THR A 44 -7.66 -3.04 -0.84
C THR A 44 -9.12 -2.74 -0.53
N ALA A 45 -9.94 -2.48 -1.54
CA ALA A 45 -11.29 -1.86 -1.54
C ALA A 45 -12.38 -2.39 -0.56
N HIS A 46 -12.11 -2.43 0.74
CA HIS A 46 -13.06 -2.73 1.83
C HIS A 46 -13.00 -1.61 2.89
N PRO A 47 -14.08 -1.36 3.66
CA PRO A 47 -14.69 -0.05 3.90
C PRO A 47 -13.74 1.00 4.48
N LEU A 48 -13.89 2.25 4.03
CA LEU A 48 -13.01 3.41 4.25
C LEU A 48 -12.95 3.91 5.71
N ASP A 49 -12.50 3.07 6.64
CA ASP A 49 -12.10 3.52 7.98
C ASP A 49 -10.70 4.12 7.97
N ASP A 50 -10.54 5.21 8.72
CA ASP A 50 -9.28 5.90 8.97
C ASP A 50 -8.22 4.94 9.55
N LEU A 51 -6.95 5.33 9.47
CA LEU A 51 -5.85 4.55 10.02
C LEU A 51 -5.96 4.49 11.54
N THR A 52 -6.18 3.30 12.09
CA THR A 52 -6.22 3.09 13.55
C THR A 52 -4.83 2.75 14.09
N THR A 53 -4.58 3.05 15.37
CA THR A 53 -3.34 2.61 16.04
C THR A 53 -3.17 1.09 16.02
N THR A 54 -4.28 0.35 15.99
CA THR A 54 -4.30 -1.11 15.78
C THR A 54 -3.78 -1.52 14.40
N ASP A 55 -3.99 -0.72 13.35
CA ASP A 55 -3.45 -1.01 12.02
C ASP A 55 -1.93 -0.88 11.97
N ILE A 56 -1.38 0.14 12.65
CA ILE A 56 0.07 0.37 12.76
C ILE A 56 0.74 -0.78 13.52
N THR A 57 0.17 -1.17 14.66
CA THR A 57 0.71 -2.30 15.45
C THR A 57 0.65 -3.61 14.68
N ASN A 58 -0.44 -3.86 13.95
CA ASN A 58 -0.55 -5.03 13.06
C ASN A 58 0.49 -5.00 11.93
N HIS A 59 0.73 -3.83 11.32
CA HIS A 59 1.75 -3.69 10.28
C HIS A 59 3.15 -4.00 10.81
N LEU A 60 3.52 -3.43 11.96
CA LEU A 60 4.80 -3.71 12.63
C LEU A 60 4.93 -5.19 13.03
N TYR A 61 3.83 -5.80 13.46
CA TYR A 61 3.81 -7.24 13.77
C TYR A 61 4.05 -8.10 12.52
N VAL A 62 3.40 -7.77 11.40
CA VAL A 62 3.64 -8.45 10.12
C VAL A 62 5.09 -8.28 9.66
N GLN A 63 5.68 -7.10 9.83
CA GLN A 63 7.09 -6.86 9.52
C GLN A 63 8.02 -7.74 10.36
N ARG A 64 7.77 -7.85 11.68
CA ARG A 64 8.53 -8.75 12.57
C ARG A 64 8.40 -10.21 12.16
N LEU A 65 7.20 -10.66 11.77
CA LEU A 65 6.97 -12.02 11.27
C LEU A 65 7.77 -12.29 9.98
N GLN A 66 7.86 -11.30 9.09
CA GLN A 66 8.65 -11.40 7.86
C GLN A 66 10.16 -11.49 8.13
N GLU A 67 10.68 -10.63 9.02
CA GLU A 67 12.08 -10.68 9.44
C GLU A 67 12.40 -12.04 10.09
N ASN A 68 11.51 -12.54 10.95
CA ASN A 68 11.67 -13.86 11.58
C ASN A 68 11.66 -15.00 10.55
N LEU A 69 10.73 -14.98 9.60
CA LEU A 69 10.70 -15.95 8.49
C LEU A 69 11.98 -15.91 7.64
N SER A 70 12.50 -14.72 7.37
CA SER A 70 13.76 -14.55 6.64
C SER A 70 14.93 -15.19 7.40
N ASN A 71 15.02 -14.93 8.71
CA ASN A 71 16.05 -15.49 9.57
C ASN A 71 15.96 -17.01 9.66
N LEU A 72 14.74 -17.57 9.79
CA LEU A 72 14.53 -19.02 9.82
C LEU A 72 14.88 -19.69 8.50
N ARG A 73 14.55 -19.07 7.36
CA ARG A 73 14.95 -19.57 6.04
C ARG A 73 16.47 -19.55 5.86
N PHE A 74 17.11 -18.49 6.33
CA PHE A 74 18.56 -18.37 6.30
C PHE A 74 19.23 -19.44 7.17
N ALA A 75 18.75 -19.65 8.39
CA ALA A 75 19.23 -20.72 9.28
C ALA A 75 19.02 -22.11 8.67
N TYR A 76 17.84 -22.38 8.12
CA TYR A 76 17.54 -23.64 7.43
C TYR A 76 18.51 -23.91 6.27
N ASN A 77 18.78 -22.90 5.44
CA ASN A 77 19.69 -23.03 4.31
C ASN A 77 21.14 -23.30 4.77
N GLN A 78 21.59 -22.71 5.87
CA GLN A 78 22.93 -23.00 6.42
C GLN A 78 23.06 -24.42 6.96
N MET A 79 21.96 -25.03 7.43
CA MET A 79 21.97 -26.36 8.00
C MET A 79 21.85 -27.48 6.95
N GLN A 80 21.53 -27.13 5.70
CA GLN A 80 21.29 -28.10 4.63
C GLN A 80 22.52 -28.92 4.24
N ASP A 81 23.73 -28.44 4.56
CA ASP A 81 24.99 -29.10 4.23
C ASP A 81 25.40 -30.18 5.26
N TYR A 82 24.77 -30.19 6.44
CA TYR A 82 25.07 -31.16 7.51
C TYR A 82 24.16 -32.39 7.40
N LYS A 83 24.69 -33.57 7.72
CA LYS A 83 23.99 -34.87 7.60
C LYS A 83 23.75 -35.57 8.94
N ASP A 84 23.98 -34.88 10.06
CA ASP A 84 23.85 -35.46 11.39
C ASP A 84 22.36 -35.65 11.73
N THR A 85 22.00 -36.74 12.42
CA THR A 85 20.61 -37.04 12.78
C THR A 85 19.95 -35.92 13.58
N GLU A 86 20.70 -35.28 14.48
CA GLU A 86 20.23 -34.12 15.27
C GLU A 86 19.94 -32.89 14.38
N THR A 87 20.72 -32.71 13.30
CA THR A 87 20.48 -31.61 12.35
C THR A 87 19.24 -31.84 11.50
N ILE A 88 18.91 -33.11 11.18
CA ILE A 88 17.70 -33.48 10.44
C ILE A 88 16.45 -33.17 11.27
N ASP A 89 16.44 -33.52 12.56
CA ASP A 89 15.33 -33.24 13.48
C ASP A 89 15.11 -31.71 13.63
N LEU A 90 16.20 -30.94 13.76
CA LEU A 90 16.14 -29.48 13.81
C LEU A 90 15.62 -28.87 12.50
N MET A 91 16.02 -29.41 11.35
CA MET A 91 15.51 -28.97 10.04
C MET A 91 14.01 -29.22 9.89
N GLU A 92 13.49 -30.35 10.38
CA GLU A 92 12.05 -30.62 10.39
C GLU A 92 11.30 -29.64 11.29
N ALA A 93 11.84 -29.32 12.47
CA ALA A 93 11.27 -28.32 13.37
C ALA A 93 11.22 -26.93 12.71
N TYR A 94 12.28 -26.50 12.03
CA TYR A 94 12.28 -25.24 11.28
C TYR A 94 11.28 -25.25 10.13
N ARG A 95 11.14 -26.38 9.42
CA ARG A 95 10.17 -26.50 8.33
C ARG A 95 8.73 -26.36 8.84
N GLN A 96 8.41 -26.92 10.00
CA GLN A 96 7.10 -26.75 10.64
C GLN A 96 6.88 -25.29 11.07
N GLN A 97 7.86 -24.67 11.72
CA GLN A 97 7.78 -23.25 12.11
C GLN A 97 7.61 -22.32 10.90
N ILE A 98 8.30 -22.58 9.79
CA ILE A 98 8.13 -21.81 8.55
C ILE A 98 6.71 -21.96 8.01
N LYS A 99 6.13 -23.17 8.03
CA LYS A 99 4.74 -23.39 7.59
C LYS A 99 3.75 -22.62 8.46
N ASP A 100 3.88 -22.70 9.78
CA ASP A 100 2.99 -22.03 10.73
C ASP A 100 3.10 -20.51 10.66
N LEU A 101 4.31 -19.97 10.54
CA LEU A 101 4.50 -18.53 10.36
C LEU A 101 3.97 -18.06 9.00
N THR A 102 4.06 -18.89 7.96
CA THR A 102 3.52 -18.57 6.63
C THR A 102 1.99 -18.56 6.62
N SER A 103 1.32 -19.48 7.33
CA SER A 103 -0.15 -19.46 7.44
C SER A 103 -0.63 -18.24 8.21
N ARG A 104 -0.02 -17.94 9.37
CA ARG A 104 -0.31 -16.72 10.14
C ARG A 104 -0.11 -15.46 9.29
N LEU A 105 1.00 -15.37 8.56
CA LEU A 105 1.25 -14.21 7.69
C LEU A 105 0.16 -14.06 6.62
N LYS A 106 -0.32 -15.15 6.01
CA LYS A 106 -1.42 -15.08 5.06
C LYS A 106 -2.69 -14.52 5.71
N GLU A 107 -3.07 -15.01 6.89
CA GLU A 107 -4.24 -14.53 7.63
C GLU A 107 -4.16 -13.03 7.91
N TYR A 108 -3.03 -12.55 8.45
CA TYR A 108 -2.84 -11.13 8.72
C TYR A 108 -2.79 -10.28 7.44
N ARG A 109 -2.18 -10.79 6.36
CA ARG A 109 -2.06 -10.05 5.10
C ARG A 109 -3.40 -9.85 4.40
N HIS A 110 -4.37 -10.72 4.61
CA HIS A 110 -5.73 -10.53 4.09
C HIS A 110 -6.48 -9.38 4.79
N HIS A 111 -6.09 -9.04 6.01
CA HIS A 111 -6.78 -8.05 6.84
C HIS A 111 -5.97 -6.75 7.05
N SER A 112 -4.66 -6.79 6.85
CA SER A 112 -3.78 -5.66 7.12
C SER A 112 -3.77 -4.64 5.98
N LYS A 113 -3.98 -3.37 6.33
CA LYS A 113 -3.66 -2.23 5.45
C LYS A 113 -2.15 -2.21 5.20
N LYS A 114 -1.73 -1.96 3.96
CA LYS A 114 -0.31 -1.82 3.64
C LYS A 114 0.06 -0.37 3.91
N ILE A 115 0.87 -0.13 4.94
CA ILE A 115 1.33 1.21 5.28
C ILE A 115 2.68 1.42 4.58
N GLU A 116 2.84 2.53 3.89
CA GLU A 116 4.10 2.96 3.28
C GLU A 116 4.44 4.36 3.78
N SER A 117 5.73 4.67 3.93
CA SER A 117 6.14 6.06 4.15
C SER A 117 6.26 6.76 2.81
N VAL A 118 5.69 7.96 2.70
CA VAL A 118 5.84 8.83 1.53
C VAL A 118 7.29 9.22 1.34
N LEU A 119 8.00 9.45 2.45
CA LEU A 119 9.41 9.84 2.43
C LEU A 119 10.26 8.66 2.90
N LYS A 120 10.75 7.90 1.92
CA LYS A 120 11.60 6.73 2.15
C LYS A 120 12.94 7.15 2.75
N GLY A 121 13.25 6.59 3.93
CA GLY A 121 14.52 6.76 4.61
C GLY A 121 14.65 8.03 5.45
N TYR A 122 13.58 8.81 5.64
CA TYR A 122 13.63 9.92 6.59
C TYR A 122 12.33 10.10 7.37
N ILE A 123 12.47 10.69 8.55
CA ILE A 123 11.37 11.16 9.40
C ILE A 123 11.64 12.62 9.77
N LEU A 124 10.59 13.39 9.97
CA LEU A 124 10.68 14.78 10.44
C LEU A 124 10.32 14.85 11.92
N ILE A 125 11.06 15.63 12.67
CA ILE A 125 10.82 15.91 14.09
C ILE A 125 10.57 17.39 14.25
N GLU A 126 9.47 17.73 14.91
CA GLU A 126 9.11 19.09 15.28
C GLU A 126 9.41 19.32 16.76
N LEU A 127 10.12 20.41 17.05
CA LEU A 127 10.39 20.90 18.39
C LEU A 127 9.57 22.17 18.66
N ASP A 128 9.07 22.29 19.89
CA ASP A 128 8.25 23.43 20.31
C ASP A 128 9.06 24.74 20.25
N THR A 129 10.29 24.66 20.74
CA THR A 129 11.25 25.78 20.78
C THR A 129 11.98 25.95 19.45
N ASN A 130 12.13 27.20 19.00
CA ASN A 130 12.84 27.52 17.76
C ASN A 130 14.36 27.43 17.96
N PHE A 131 14.88 26.21 18.00
CA PHE A 131 16.30 25.97 18.07
C PHE A 131 16.93 26.13 16.68
N HIS A 132 18.05 26.84 16.59
CA HIS A 132 18.86 26.87 15.36
C HIS A 132 19.55 25.53 15.10
N TYR A 133 19.92 24.82 16.16
CA TYR A 133 20.63 23.55 16.12
C TYR A 133 19.95 22.51 17.00
N LEU A 134 20.00 21.25 16.58
CA LEU A 134 19.46 20.15 17.38
C LEU A 134 20.17 20.06 18.75
N PRO A 135 19.45 20.06 19.88
CA PRO A 135 20.04 19.88 21.19
C PRO A 135 20.86 18.57 21.29
N LYS A 136 22.01 18.63 21.98
CA LYS A 136 22.92 17.47 22.08
C LYS A 136 22.27 16.26 22.74
N HIS A 137 21.48 16.47 23.80
CA HIS A 137 20.80 15.37 24.50
C HIS A 137 19.86 14.62 23.53
N LEU A 138 19.03 15.35 22.79
CA LEU A 138 18.11 14.82 21.81
C LEU A 138 18.84 14.11 20.66
N TRP A 139 19.95 14.70 20.20
CA TRP A 139 20.80 14.07 19.18
C TRP A 139 21.32 12.69 19.64
N HIS A 140 21.78 12.59 20.88
CA HIS A 140 22.27 11.33 21.45
C HIS A 140 21.14 10.31 21.63
N LEU A 141 19.97 10.75 22.09
CA LEU A 141 18.78 9.89 22.25
C LEU A 141 18.34 9.30 20.91
N ILE A 142 18.16 10.15 19.90
CA ILE A 142 17.72 9.71 18.56
C ILE A 142 18.76 8.76 17.94
N LYS A 143 20.05 9.07 18.10
CA LYS A 143 21.13 8.22 17.57
C LYS A 143 21.24 6.86 18.26
N ALA A 144 20.75 6.72 19.49
CA ALA A 144 20.76 5.45 20.22
C ALA A 144 19.73 4.45 19.67
N ILE A 145 18.77 4.91 18.86
CA ILE A 145 17.69 4.07 18.36
C ILE A 145 18.17 3.21 17.20
N PRO A 146 17.86 1.90 17.19
CA PRO A 146 18.24 1.01 16.11
C PRO A 146 17.59 1.46 14.79
N LYS A 147 18.30 1.23 13.67
CA LYS A 147 17.87 1.60 12.31
C LYS A 147 17.85 3.12 12.03
N VAL A 148 18.30 3.96 12.96
CA VAL A 148 18.63 5.37 12.68
C VAL A 148 20.04 5.44 12.10
N THR A 149 20.17 6.01 10.91
CA THR A 149 21.46 6.17 10.23
C THR A 149 22.15 7.46 10.68
N GLY A 150 21.39 8.55 10.84
CA GLY A 150 21.95 9.83 11.26
C GLY A 150 21.05 11.02 10.97
N PHE A 151 21.68 12.19 10.82
CA PHE A 151 21.00 13.45 10.51
C PHE A 151 21.64 14.04 9.26
N PRO A 152 20.86 14.38 8.23
CA PRO A 152 21.38 15.01 7.01
C PRO A 152 21.94 16.39 7.29
N SER A 153 21.26 17.15 8.15
CA SER A 153 21.69 18.43 8.66
C SER A 153 21.36 18.53 10.14
N ARG A 154 22.22 19.23 10.88
CA ARG A 154 21.97 19.60 12.29
C ARG A 154 21.22 20.93 12.44
N MET A 155 21.04 21.63 11.32
CA MET A 155 20.35 22.92 11.27
C MET A 155 18.84 22.71 11.16
N ASN A 156 18.10 23.66 11.72
CA ASN A 156 16.65 23.75 11.53
C ASN A 156 16.30 23.90 10.04
N ILE A 157 15.29 23.17 9.58
CA ILE A 157 14.72 23.31 8.25
C ILE A 157 13.81 24.55 8.24
N PRO A 158 14.00 25.50 7.31
CA PRO A 158 13.15 26.67 7.21
C PRO A 158 11.66 26.31 7.05
N GLN A 159 10.78 27.04 7.75
CA GLN A 159 9.33 26.79 7.70
C GLN A 159 8.73 26.91 6.30
N HIS A 160 9.27 27.79 5.44
CA HIS A 160 8.77 27.92 4.07
C HIS A 160 9.08 26.68 3.22
N GLU A 161 10.24 26.04 3.42
CA GLU A 161 10.56 24.77 2.75
C GLU A 161 9.66 23.64 3.26
N ILE A 162 9.39 23.61 4.56
CA ILE A 162 8.49 22.62 5.17
C ILE A 162 7.06 22.80 4.65
N ASN A 163 6.57 24.03 4.56
CA ASN A 163 5.23 24.31 4.05
C ASN A 163 5.12 23.95 2.56
N ALA A 164 6.08 24.36 1.74
CA ALA A 164 6.14 23.97 0.34
C ALA A 164 6.20 22.44 0.20
N PHE A 165 7.00 21.78 1.03
CA PHE A 165 7.08 20.33 1.08
C PHE A 165 5.73 19.71 1.48
N PHE A 166 5.02 20.19 2.50
CA PHE A 166 3.69 19.67 2.86
C PHE A 166 2.61 19.97 1.82
N GLU A 167 2.76 21.06 1.07
CA GLU A 167 1.88 21.40 -0.07
C GLU A 167 2.13 20.48 -1.27
N GLU A 168 3.38 20.12 -1.53
CA GLU A 168 3.78 19.21 -2.61
C GLU A 168 3.59 17.72 -2.24
N VAL A 169 3.74 17.38 -0.96
CA VAL A 169 3.73 16.00 -0.47
C VAL A 169 2.30 15.58 -0.20
N GLU A 170 1.75 14.90 -1.20
CA GLU A 170 0.42 14.33 -1.16
C GLU A 170 0.35 13.17 -0.14
N MET A 171 -0.09 13.46 1.09
CA MET A 171 -0.41 12.45 2.11
C MET A 171 -1.72 11.69 1.83
N SER A 172 -2.27 11.77 0.62
CA SER A 172 -3.56 11.15 0.32
C SER A 172 -3.44 9.63 0.32
N ALA A 173 -4.33 8.96 1.05
CA ALA A 173 -4.41 7.50 1.05
C ALA A 173 -4.61 6.97 -0.38
N GLU A 174 -3.90 5.91 -0.75
CA GLU A 174 -4.06 5.23 -2.03
C GLU A 174 -4.96 3.99 -1.87
N VAL A 175 -5.80 3.71 -2.86
CA VAL A 175 -6.67 2.53 -2.91
C VAL A 175 -6.17 1.65 -4.05
N GLU A 176 -5.80 0.41 -3.73
CA GLU A 176 -5.44 -0.62 -4.71
C GLU A 176 -6.69 -1.44 -5.06
N VAL A 177 -7.14 -1.33 -6.30
CA VAL A 177 -8.13 -2.21 -6.91
C VAL A 177 -7.42 -3.31 -7.68
N LYS A 178 -7.71 -4.57 -7.36
CA LYS A 178 -7.17 -5.73 -8.09
C LYS A 178 -8.25 -6.28 -9.02
N PHE A 179 -7.98 -6.26 -10.31
CA PHE A 179 -8.80 -6.90 -11.32
C PHE A 179 -8.28 -8.31 -11.63
N ASN A 180 -9.08 -9.05 -12.41
CA ASN A 180 -8.92 -10.47 -12.69
C ASN A 180 -7.54 -10.86 -13.24
N GLU A 181 -7.24 -12.16 -13.12
CA GLU A 181 -6.02 -12.75 -13.65
C GLU A 181 -6.00 -12.70 -15.19
N LEU A 182 -4.96 -12.08 -15.74
CA LEU A 182 -4.54 -12.21 -17.13
C LEU A 182 -4.23 -13.69 -17.37
N LEU A 183 -5.16 -14.36 -18.03
CA LEU A 183 -5.01 -15.72 -18.53
C LEU A 183 -3.88 -15.77 -19.56
N SER A 184 -3.22 -16.91 -19.70
CA SER A 184 -2.33 -17.16 -20.85
C SER A 184 -3.11 -16.97 -22.16
N TYR A 185 -2.44 -16.59 -23.26
CA TYR A 185 -3.09 -16.44 -24.58
C TYR A 185 -3.92 -17.68 -24.96
N ASP A 186 -3.37 -18.87 -24.75
CA ASP A 186 -4.05 -20.14 -25.03
C ASP A 186 -5.26 -20.40 -24.11
N GLU A 187 -5.17 -19.99 -22.85
CA GLU A 187 -6.27 -20.13 -21.87
C GLU A 187 -7.38 -19.09 -22.13
N HIS A 188 -7.01 -17.91 -22.65
CA HIS A 188 -7.93 -16.85 -23.03
C HIS A 188 -8.77 -17.29 -24.24
N VAL A 189 -8.13 -17.84 -25.28
CA VAL A 189 -8.81 -18.37 -26.47
C VAL A 189 -9.74 -19.53 -26.10
N GLN A 190 -9.31 -20.44 -25.21
CA GLN A 190 -10.15 -21.54 -24.73
C GLN A 190 -11.38 -21.04 -23.99
N ARG A 191 -11.22 -20.16 -22.99
CA ARG A 191 -12.36 -19.59 -22.25
C ARG A 191 -13.31 -18.80 -23.13
N GLN A 192 -12.79 -18.04 -24.09
CA GLN A 192 -13.62 -17.31 -25.05
C GLN A 192 -14.46 -18.26 -25.89
N SER A 193 -13.85 -19.34 -26.39
CA SER A 193 -14.56 -20.33 -27.18
C SER A 193 -15.63 -21.07 -26.36
N GLU A 194 -15.35 -21.37 -25.10
CA GLU A 194 -16.29 -22.01 -24.17
C GLU A 194 -17.47 -21.11 -23.82
N LEU A 195 -17.21 -19.84 -23.52
CA LEU A 195 -18.25 -18.85 -23.21
C LEU A 195 -19.13 -18.53 -24.42
N LEU A 196 -18.55 -18.40 -25.63
CA LEU A 196 -19.32 -18.23 -26.86
C LEU A 196 -20.19 -19.46 -27.16
N HIS A 197 -19.65 -20.66 -26.94
CA HIS A 197 -20.40 -21.89 -27.12
C HIS A 197 -21.55 -22.00 -26.12
N GLN A 198 -21.32 -21.66 -24.84
CA GLN A 198 -22.36 -21.63 -23.80
C GLN A 198 -23.43 -20.56 -24.10
N ALA A 199 -23.04 -19.36 -24.55
CA ALA A 199 -23.96 -18.30 -24.92
C ALA A 199 -24.86 -18.69 -26.11
N ASN A 200 -24.32 -19.43 -27.09
CA ASN A 200 -25.07 -19.94 -28.24
C ASN A 200 -25.98 -21.13 -27.90
N GLN A 201 -25.67 -21.88 -26.84
CA GLN A 201 -26.49 -23.01 -26.38
C GLN A 201 -27.60 -22.61 -25.43
N THR A 202 -27.51 -21.42 -24.83
CA THR A 202 -28.47 -20.93 -23.83
C THR A 202 -29.62 -20.20 -24.53
N ASN A 203 -30.84 -20.70 -24.38
CA ASN A 203 -32.05 -20.10 -24.99
C ASN A 203 -32.60 -18.89 -24.20
N ASN A 204 -31.99 -18.57 -23.05
CA ASN A 204 -32.41 -17.48 -22.17
C ASN A 204 -31.64 -16.18 -22.52
N PRO A 205 -32.31 -15.11 -22.97
CA PRO A 205 -31.64 -13.89 -23.43
C PRO A 205 -30.87 -13.17 -22.32
N GLU A 206 -31.31 -13.24 -21.06
CA GLU A 206 -30.63 -12.55 -19.94
C GLU A 206 -29.30 -13.23 -19.56
N GLU A 207 -29.24 -14.57 -19.58
CA GLU A 207 -28.03 -15.33 -19.32
C GLU A 207 -27.03 -15.22 -20.47
N SER A 208 -27.52 -15.17 -21.71
CA SER A 208 -26.69 -14.90 -22.89
C SER A 208 -26.04 -13.52 -22.78
N GLN A 209 -26.81 -12.49 -22.37
CA GLN A 209 -26.29 -11.14 -22.19
C GLN A 209 -25.22 -11.07 -21.09
N THR A 210 -25.38 -11.79 -19.98
CA THR A 210 -24.36 -11.80 -18.91
C THR A 210 -23.08 -12.52 -19.34
N MET A 211 -23.16 -13.58 -20.15
CA MET A 211 -21.98 -14.25 -20.72
C MET A 211 -21.27 -13.37 -21.77
N VAL A 212 -22.01 -12.62 -22.58
CA VAL A 212 -21.44 -11.65 -23.53
C VAL A 212 -20.73 -10.51 -22.79
N ASN A 213 -21.33 -9.99 -21.72
CA ASN A 213 -20.69 -8.97 -20.89
C ASN A 213 -19.39 -9.49 -20.25
N GLN A 214 -19.32 -10.78 -19.87
CA GLN A 214 -18.10 -11.41 -19.38
C GLN A 214 -17.02 -11.53 -20.46
N LEU A 215 -17.40 -11.73 -21.73
CA LEU A 215 -16.47 -11.71 -22.87
C LEU A 215 -15.89 -10.33 -23.12
N ASP A 216 -16.72 -9.29 -23.04
CA ASP A 216 -16.27 -7.90 -23.17
C ASP A 216 -15.34 -7.51 -22.02
N ASP A 217 -15.63 -7.94 -20.79
CA ASP A 217 -14.77 -7.76 -19.63
C ASP A 217 -13.40 -8.45 -19.78
N MET A 218 -13.37 -9.62 -20.42
CA MET A 218 -12.14 -10.36 -20.74
C MET A 218 -11.30 -9.72 -21.86
N ASN A 219 -11.91 -8.93 -22.73
CA ASN A 219 -11.25 -8.22 -23.84
C ASN A 219 -10.82 -6.80 -23.47
N THR A 220 -11.36 -6.24 -22.39
CA THR A 220 -11.05 -4.89 -21.95
C THR A 220 -9.67 -4.85 -21.28
N ASP A 221 -8.65 -4.34 -21.99
CA ASP A 221 -7.34 -4.10 -21.39
C ASP A 221 -7.35 -2.80 -20.57
N VAL A 222 -7.65 -2.97 -19.28
CA VAL A 222 -7.65 -1.91 -18.26
C VAL A 222 -6.36 -1.09 -18.28
N THR A 223 -5.22 -1.69 -18.61
CA THR A 223 -3.94 -0.98 -18.62
C THR A 223 -3.77 -0.08 -19.84
N ALA A 224 -4.19 -0.56 -21.02
CA ALA A 224 -4.16 0.22 -22.25
C ALA A 224 -5.15 1.40 -22.21
N GLU A 225 -6.36 1.17 -21.70
CA GLU A 225 -7.38 2.22 -21.64
C GLU A 225 -7.03 3.32 -20.62
N ILE A 226 -6.50 2.97 -19.45
CA ILE A 226 -6.04 3.98 -18.48
C ILE A 226 -4.82 4.75 -19.01
N ASN A 227 -3.92 4.09 -19.74
CA ASN A 227 -2.79 4.78 -20.37
C ASN A 227 -3.23 5.70 -21.51
N ALA A 228 -4.26 5.34 -22.27
CA ALA A 228 -4.90 6.24 -23.24
C ALA A 228 -5.52 7.46 -22.54
N MET A 229 -6.15 7.27 -21.36
CA MET A 229 -6.72 8.36 -20.58
C MET A 229 -5.70 9.24 -19.86
N LYS A 230 -4.43 8.83 -19.74
CA LYS A 230 -3.37 9.72 -19.25
C LYS A 230 -3.00 10.82 -20.24
N GLN A 231 -3.43 10.69 -21.51
CA GLN A 231 -3.15 11.66 -22.55
C GLN A 231 -4.00 12.93 -22.45
N THR A 232 -5.07 12.95 -21.62
CA THR A 232 -5.95 14.11 -21.45
C THR A 232 -5.42 15.18 -20.48
N GLU A 233 -4.15 15.15 -20.09
CA GLU A 233 -3.46 16.12 -19.21
C GLU A 233 -4.12 16.44 -17.86
N HIS A 234 -5.15 15.68 -17.43
CA HIS A 234 -5.79 15.93 -16.14
C HIS A 234 -4.82 15.53 -15.00
N PRO A 235 -4.50 16.44 -14.04
CA PRO A 235 -3.50 16.19 -13.00
C PRO A 235 -3.83 14.96 -12.15
N MET A 236 -5.13 14.70 -11.94
CA MET A 236 -5.59 13.52 -11.21
C MET A 236 -5.39 12.19 -11.96
N MET A 237 -5.37 12.19 -13.30
CA MET A 237 -5.14 10.96 -14.09
C MET A 237 -3.67 10.54 -14.10
N GLN A 238 -2.75 11.50 -13.98
CA GLN A 238 -1.34 11.20 -13.78
C GLN A 238 -1.09 10.47 -12.44
N ARG A 239 -1.98 10.66 -11.45
CA ARG A 239 -1.92 10.01 -10.13
C ARG A 239 -2.44 8.57 -10.14
N VAL A 240 -3.17 8.14 -11.16
CA VAL A 240 -3.64 6.76 -11.29
C VAL A 240 -2.50 5.88 -11.84
N LYS A 241 -2.04 4.91 -11.04
CA LYS A 241 -0.98 3.98 -11.44
C LYS A 241 -1.58 2.62 -11.78
N THR A 242 -1.27 2.11 -12.95
CA THR A 242 -1.63 0.75 -13.34
C THR A 242 -0.37 -0.11 -13.33
N PHE A 243 -0.43 -1.28 -12.70
CA PHE A 243 0.68 -2.22 -12.71
C PHE A 243 0.18 -3.66 -12.77
N ILE A 244 0.94 -4.50 -13.46
CA ILE A 244 0.67 -5.93 -13.55
C ILE A 244 1.55 -6.63 -12.51
N LYS A 245 0.93 -7.30 -11.54
CA LYS A 245 1.64 -8.06 -10.51
C LYS A 245 1.05 -9.46 -10.41
N ASN A 246 1.89 -10.49 -10.56
CA ASN A 246 1.48 -11.90 -10.51
C ASN A 246 0.30 -12.22 -11.45
N LYS A 247 0.38 -11.78 -12.72
CA LYS A 247 -0.70 -11.90 -13.72
C LYS A 247 -2.00 -11.18 -13.36
N ARG A 248 -2.08 -10.35 -12.31
CA ARG A 248 -3.28 -9.55 -12.01
C ARG A 248 -3.02 -8.09 -12.34
N THR A 249 -3.98 -7.45 -13.01
CA THR A 249 -3.96 -6.01 -13.25
C THR A 249 -4.40 -5.31 -11.95
N THR A 250 -3.51 -4.51 -11.38
CA THR A 250 -3.80 -3.72 -10.18
C THR A 250 -3.78 -2.24 -10.55
N VAL A 251 -4.81 -1.51 -10.13
CA VAL A 251 -4.93 -0.07 -10.31
C VAL A 251 -4.85 0.59 -8.94
N SER A 252 -3.85 1.44 -8.74
CA SER A 252 -3.74 2.31 -7.57
C SER A 252 -4.26 3.70 -7.92
N MET A 253 -5.11 4.25 -7.05
CA MET A 253 -5.66 5.61 -7.19
C MET A 253 -5.85 6.29 -5.83
N PRO A 254 -5.91 7.64 -5.78
CA PRO A 254 -6.24 8.35 -4.54
C PRO A 254 -7.62 7.96 -3.99
N ALA A 255 -7.72 7.77 -2.67
CA ALA A 255 -8.95 7.37 -1.99
C ALA A 255 -10.11 8.37 -2.19
N PHE A 256 -9.80 9.65 -2.36
CA PHE A 256 -10.77 10.67 -2.69
C PHE A 256 -11.41 10.44 -4.08
N LEU A 257 -10.60 10.10 -5.08
CA LEU A 257 -11.09 9.77 -6.42
C LEU A 257 -11.96 8.51 -6.38
N PHE A 258 -11.52 7.49 -5.64
CA PHE A 258 -12.33 6.30 -5.41
C PHE A 258 -13.67 6.64 -4.74
N ARG A 259 -13.66 7.53 -3.73
CA ARG A 259 -14.89 7.97 -3.07
C ARG A 259 -15.84 8.66 -4.07
N HIS A 260 -15.34 9.54 -4.91
CA HIS A 260 -16.15 10.20 -5.93
C HIS A 260 -16.68 9.24 -7.01
N MET A 261 -15.96 8.18 -7.34
CA MET A 261 -16.44 7.21 -8.34
C MET A 261 -17.55 6.28 -7.81
N TYR A 262 -17.57 6.02 -6.50
CA TYR A 262 -18.40 4.97 -5.90
C TYR A 262 -19.44 5.46 -4.88
N TYR A 263 -19.34 6.69 -4.38
CA TYR A 263 -20.31 7.26 -3.42
C TYR A 263 -21.15 8.39 -4.00
N ASP A 264 -21.02 8.67 -5.30
CA ASP A 264 -21.83 9.69 -5.97
C ASP A 264 -23.11 9.05 -6.50
N GLU A 265 -24.23 9.45 -5.89
CA GLU A 265 -25.64 9.19 -6.27
C GLU A 265 -26.21 7.78 -5.97
N GLY A 266 -26.62 7.56 -4.71
CA GLY A 266 -27.85 6.82 -4.41
C GLY A 266 -27.76 5.34 -3.99
N ASP A 267 -26.57 4.75 -3.94
CA ASP A 267 -26.39 3.38 -3.41
C ASP A 267 -25.96 3.40 -1.94
N ASP A 268 -26.58 2.51 -1.14
CA ASP A 268 -26.56 2.41 0.32
C ASP A 268 -25.15 2.18 0.93
N GLY A 269 -24.22 3.15 0.85
CA GLY A 269 -22.99 3.24 1.66
C GLY A 269 -22.04 2.03 1.64
N LEU A 270 -22.36 0.98 0.90
CA LEU A 270 -21.66 -0.28 0.85
C LEU A 270 -20.71 -0.22 -0.35
N PRO A 271 -19.39 -0.32 -0.14
CA PRO A 271 -18.49 -0.53 -1.26
C PRO A 271 -18.99 -1.76 -2.02
N PRO A 272 -19.11 -1.73 -3.36
CA PRO A 272 -19.59 -2.88 -4.10
C PRO A 272 -18.73 -4.08 -3.72
N ALA A 273 -19.39 -5.11 -3.18
CA ALA A 273 -18.74 -6.23 -2.50
C ALA A 273 -17.67 -6.91 -3.38
N GLU A 274 -17.78 -6.75 -4.70
CA GLU A 274 -16.74 -7.05 -5.66
C GLU A 274 -16.81 -5.97 -6.76
N LEU A 275 -15.68 -5.43 -7.19
CA LEU A 275 -15.58 -4.72 -8.47
C LEU A 275 -15.73 -5.78 -9.56
N LYS A 276 -16.98 -6.19 -9.82
CA LYS A 276 -17.32 -7.39 -10.58
C LYS A 276 -16.83 -7.36 -12.03
N SER A 277 -16.56 -6.17 -12.57
CA SER A 277 -16.26 -5.95 -13.98
C SER A 277 -15.21 -4.84 -14.17
N SER A 278 -14.22 -5.11 -15.01
CA SER A 278 -13.21 -4.15 -15.48
C SER A 278 -13.85 -3.01 -16.29
N SER A 279 -14.88 -3.30 -17.07
CA SER A 279 -15.56 -2.31 -17.91
C SER A 279 -16.40 -1.32 -17.10
N ASP A 280 -17.10 -1.76 -16.04
CA ASP A 280 -17.87 -0.85 -15.17
C ASP A 280 -16.96 0.17 -14.47
N PHE A 281 -15.78 -0.27 -14.01
CA PHE A 281 -14.77 0.63 -13.45
C PHE A 281 -14.33 1.71 -14.45
N ILE A 282 -14.07 1.32 -15.71
CA ILE A 282 -13.62 2.25 -16.74
C ILE A 282 -14.75 3.21 -17.14
N HIS A 283 -15.98 2.72 -17.26
CA HIS A 283 -17.13 3.57 -17.55
C HIS A 283 -17.37 4.62 -16.45
N ARG A 284 -17.24 4.24 -15.17
CA ARG A 284 -17.33 5.18 -14.04
C ARG A 284 -16.21 6.20 -14.06
N LEU A 285 -14.98 5.78 -14.39
CA LEU A 285 -13.84 6.68 -14.51
C LEU A 285 -14.04 7.69 -15.65
N TRP A 286 -14.53 7.24 -16.80
CA TRP A 286 -14.92 8.10 -17.92
C TRP A 286 -16.04 9.08 -17.56
N ARG A 287 -17.06 8.61 -16.84
CA ARG A 287 -18.17 9.47 -16.36
C ARG A 287 -17.66 10.54 -15.41
N TRP A 288 -16.75 10.20 -14.51
CA TRP A 288 -16.11 11.15 -13.61
C TRP A 288 -15.28 12.17 -14.39
N LEU A 289 -14.43 11.76 -15.33
CA LEU A 289 -13.65 12.66 -16.17
C LEU A 289 -14.54 13.65 -16.91
N ARG A 290 -15.59 13.17 -17.58
CA ARG A 290 -16.55 14.03 -18.30
C ARG A 290 -17.32 14.98 -17.38
N ARG A 291 -17.66 14.58 -16.15
CA ARG A 291 -18.29 15.46 -15.17
C ARG A 291 -17.32 16.53 -14.66
N SER A 292 -16.04 16.18 -14.52
CA SER A 292 -14.98 17.07 -14.03
C SER A 292 -14.56 18.10 -15.08
N ASP A 293 -14.54 17.71 -16.36
CA ASP A 293 -14.28 18.62 -17.48
C ASP A 293 -15.37 19.69 -17.62
N VAL A 294 -16.61 19.40 -17.21
CA VAL A 294 -17.72 20.38 -17.18
C VAL A 294 -17.58 21.38 -16.03
N ILE A 295 -16.76 21.09 -15.01
CA ILE A 295 -16.51 22.00 -13.87
C ILE A 295 -15.30 22.92 -14.15
N LEU A 296 -14.49 22.61 -15.18
CA LEU A 296 -13.31 23.39 -15.57
C LEU A 296 -13.48 24.14 -16.90
N ALA A 297 -14.70 24.19 -17.47
CA ALA A 297 -15.05 25.00 -18.63
C ALA A 297 -15.82 26.28 -18.24
#